data_AF-A0A1Q7SVY1-F1
#
_entry.id   AF-A0A1Q7SVY1-F1
#
_cell.length_a   1.000
_cell.length_b   1.000
_cell.length_c   1.000
_cell.angle_alpha   90.00
_cell.angle_beta   90.00
_cell.angle_gamma   90.00
#
_symmetry.space_group_name_H-M   'P 1'
#
loop_
_entity.id
_entity.type
_entity.pdbx_description
1 polymer ?
#
loop_
_entity_poly.entity_id
_entity_poly.type
_entity_poly.pdbx_seq_one_letter_code
_entity_poly.pdbx_strand_id
1 'polypeptide(L)'
;MNREQFYAAMSGEGTLDYELYLNTKTLLSCQSKFEDLCNGDELQFQLVHQIEELWMKLIAYTLLDIDEFLQHENTNRVVTLFRRVHMAQRLMIRQVALLETMSPKEYQEIRKRLGNGSGQESPGFRVLLTLYQPIWNSFKENYLDKHGLNVKKIYDSEYSHDDAYVVAEALAEFDELFQKFRYEHMQLIHRTIGFGSNSLKGRPVEILEEGMRHKFYPELWEIRSHMTDAWGAEYGMKRDSLGGLH
;
A
#
# COMPACT_ATOMS: atom_id res chain seq x y z
N MET A 1 -33.40 -23.05 -5.24
CA MET A 1 -33.04 -21.63 -4.99
C MET A 1 -33.03 -20.91 -6.33
N ASN A 2 -33.82 -19.85 -6.50
CA ASN A 2 -33.83 -19.08 -7.74
C ASN A 2 -32.66 -18.07 -7.72
N ARG A 3 -31.58 -18.33 -8.47
CA ARG A 3 -30.38 -17.48 -8.48
C ARG A 3 -30.65 -16.07 -9.00
N GLU A 4 -31.47 -15.93 -10.04
CA GLU A 4 -31.78 -14.64 -10.67
C GLU A 4 -32.47 -13.69 -9.69
N GLN A 5 -33.36 -14.23 -8.86
CA GLN A 5 -34.00 -13.46 -7.78
C GLN A 5 -32.97 -12.86 -6.82
N PHE A 6 -31.99 -13.65 -6.39
CA PHE A 6 -30.95 -13.17 -5.46
C PHE A 6 -29.98 -12.21 -6.15
N TYR A 7 -29.64 -12.44 -7.42
CA TYR A 7 -28.83 -11.52 -8.21
C TYR A 7 -29.48 -10.15 -8.34
N ALA A 8 -30.78 -10.09 -8.63
CA ALA A 8 -31.52 -8.83 -8.68
C ALA A 8 -31.54 -8.13 -7.31
N ALA A 9 -31.72 -8.89 -6.23
CA ALA A 9 -31.74 -8.33 -4.88
C ALA A 9 -30.37 -7.77 -4.42
N MET A 10 -29.26 -8.34 -4.90
CA MET A 10 -27.90 -7.91 -4.51
C MET A 10 -27.55 -6.49 -4.97
N SER A 11 -28.16 -5.99 -6.04
CA SER A 11 -27.90 -4.64 -6.55
C SER A 11 -28.59 -3.53 -5.75
N GLY A 12 -29.58 -3.88 -4.93
CA GLY A 12 -30.44 -2.92 -4.25
C GLY A 12 -31.40 -2.19 -5.18
N GLU A 13 -32.41 -1.53 -4.61
CA GLU A 13 -33.38 -0.74 -5.38
C GLU A 13 -32.93 0.72 -5.52
N GLY A 14 -32.07 1.18 -4.60
CA GLY A 14 -31.59 2.56 -4.51
C GLY A 14 -32.65 3.54 -4.02
N THR A 15 -33.56 3.08 -3.16
CA THR A 15 -34.70 3.86 -2.68
C THR A 15 -34.62 4.14 -1.18
N LEU A 16 -33.84 3.35 -0.44
CA LEU A 16 -33.63 3.53 0.99
C LEU A 16 -32.53 4.56 1.28
N ASP A 17 -32.65 5.27 2.41
CA ASP A 17 -31.68 6.32 2.81
C ASP A 17 -30.23 5.81 2.85
N TYR A 18 -30.02 4.57 3.29
CA TYR A 18 -28.69 3.93 3.28
C TYR A 18 -28.13 3.81 1.86
N GLU A 19 -28.96 3.35 0.92
CA GLU A 19 -28.57 3.16 -0.47
C GLU A 19 -28.31 4.49 -1.18
N LEU A 20 -29.13 5.51 -0.87
CA LEU A 20 -28.98 6.86 -1.39
C LEU A 20 -27.71 7.52 -0.85
N TYR A 21 -27.45 7.45 0.46
CA TYR A 21 -26.29 8.06 1.08
C TYR A 21 -24.96 7.44 0.62
N LEU A 22 -24.88 6.10 0.59
CA LEU A 22 -23.68 5.39 0.14
C LEU A 22 -23.60 5.24 -1.39
N ASN A 23 -24.64 5.67 -2.11
CA ASN A 23 -24.80 5.48 -3.54
C ASN A 23 -24.58 4.01 -3.97
N THR A 24 -25.16 3.07 -3.21
CA THR A 24 -24.93 1.63 -3.43
C THR A 24 -25.43 1.17 -4.79
N LYS A 25 -26.52 1.74 -5.31
CA LYS A 25 -27.04 1.40 -6.63
C LYS A 25 -26.01 1.62 -7.74
N THR A 26 -25.29 2.74 -7.70
CA THR A 26 -24.22 2.99 -8.67
C THR A 26 -23.03 2.07 -8.39
N LEU A 27 -22.57 2.02 -7.12
CA LEU A 27 -21.41 1.23 -6.72
C LEU A 27 -21.53 -0.27 -7.07
N LEU A 28 -22.69 -0.87 -6.81
CA LEU A 28 -23.01 -2.28 -7.06
C LEU A 28 -23.43 -2.56 -8.51
N SER A 29 -23.43 -1.51 -9.36
CA SER A 29 -23.60 -1.64 -10.82
C SER A 29 -22.28 -1.51 -11.59
N CYS A 30 -21.17 -1.23 -10.89
CA CYS A 30 -19.84 -1.08 -11.52
C CYS A 30 -19.18 -2.42 -11.88
N GLN A 31 -19.74 -3.55 -11.47
CA GLN A 31 -19.27 -4.89 -11.82
C GLN A 31 -19.97 -5.38 -13.10
N SER A 32 -19.36 -6.35 -13.79
CA SER A 32 -20.01 -7.01 -14.92
C SER A 32 -21.32 -7.68 -14.47
N LYS A 33 -22.32 -7.74 -15.36
CA LYS A 33 -23.54 -8.49 -15.09
C LYS A 33 -23.21 -9.98 -14.91
N PHE A 34 -23.99 -10.67 -14.09
CA PHE A 34 -23.71 -12.07 -13.74
C PHE A 34 -23.72 -13.00 -14.96
N GLU A 35 -24.61 -12.76 -15.92
CA GLU A 35 -24.70 -13.50 -17.17
C GLU A 35 -23.54 -13.23 -18.14
N ASP A 36 -22.86 -12.10 -17.97
CA ASP A 36 -21.75 -11.69 -18.83
C ASP A 36 -20.40 -12.17 -18.29
N LEU A 37 -20.31 -12.69 -17.06
CA LEU A 37 -19.06 -13.16 -16.45
C LEU A 37 -18.42 -14.29 -17.28
N CYS A 38 -17.09 -14.28 -17.44
CA CYS A 38 -16.35 -15.29 -18.18
C CYS A 38 -16.29 -16.63 -17.42
N ASN A 39 -16.29 -16.56 -16.09
CA ASN A 39 -16.36 -17.67 -15.16
C ASN A 39 -16.79 -17.19 -13.77
N GLY A 40 -16.86 -18.11 -12.80
CA GLY A 40 -17.30 -17.82 -11.44
C GLY A 40 -16.38 -16.91 -10.63
N ASP A 41 -15.15 -16.69 -11.09
CA ASP A 41 -14.11 -15.94 -10.36
C ASP A 41 -13.96 -14.49 -10.85
N GLU A 42 -14.53 -14.13 -12.01
CA GLU A 42 -14.40 -12.77 -12.55
C GLU A 42 -15.00 -11.70 -11.61
N LEU A 43 -16.09 -12.02 -10.90
CA LEU A 43 -16.68 -11.10 -9.93
C LEU A 43 -15.73 -10.80 -8.76
N GLN A 44 -15.09 -11.82 -8.18
CA GLN A 44 -14.12 -11.59 -7.10
C GLN A 44 -12.90 -10.81 -7.60
N PHE A 45 -12.45 -11.08 -8.83
CA PHE A 45 -11.38 -10.33 -9.46
C PHE A 45 -11.72 -8.84 -9.54
N GLN A 46 -12.92 -8.49 -10.04
CA GLN A 46 -13.36 -7.09 -10.11
C GLN A 46 -13.48 -6.44 -8.73
N LEU A 47 -14.10 -7.13 -7.77
CA LEU A 47 -14.36 -6.57 -6.45
C LEU A 47 -13.07 -6.27 -5.66
N VAL A 48 -12.08 -7.18 -5.66
CA VAL A 48 -10.82 -6.95 -4.95
C VAL A 48 -10.13 -5.67 -5.46
N HIS A 49 -10.02 -5.51 -6.78
CA HIS A 49 -9.38 -4.34 -7.38
C HIS A 49 -10.20 -3.05 -7.17
N GLN A 50 -11.53 -3.11 -7.26
CA GLN A 50 -12.39 -1.95 -7.00
C GLN A 50 -12.30 -1.49 -5.54
N ILE A 51 -12.26 -2.42 -4.58
CA ILE A 51 -12.07 -2.10 -3.17
C ILE A 51 -10.68 -1.49 -2.94
N GLU A 52 -9.65 -2.01 -3.62
CA GLU A 52 -8.30 -1.44 -3.62
C GLU A 52 -8.30 0.03 -4.08
N GLU A 53 -9.01 0.36 -5.16
CA GLU A 53 -9.16 1.76 -5.61
C GLU A 53 -9.87 2.64 -4.58
N LEU A 54 -10.88 2.12 -3.87
CA LEU A 54 -11.55 2.85 -2.80
C LEU A 54 -10.62 3.10 -1.60
N TRP A 55 -9.80 2.11 -1.22
CA TRP A 55 -8.80 2.29 -0.17
C TRP A 55 -7.71 3.28 -0.57
N MET A 56 -7.19 3.19 -1.79
CA MET A 56 -6.20 4.13 -2.31
C MET A 56 -6.75 5.55 -2.38
N LYS A 57 -8.03 5.73 -2.73
CA LYS A 57 -8.71 7.03 -2.67
C LYS A 57 -8.75 7.58 -1.24
N LEU A 58 -9.10 6.76 -0.25
CA LEU A 58 -9.11 7.18 1.16
C LEU A 58 -7.71 7.52 1.66
N ILE A 59 -6.71 6.71 1.29
CA ILE A 59 -5.31 6.96 1.64
C ILE A 59 -4.85 8.29 1.05
N ALA A 60 -5.01 8.49 -0.26
CA ALA A 60 -4.61 9.73 -0.93
C ALA A 60 -5.29 10.96 -0.30
N TYR A 61 -6.61 10.88 -0.06
CA TYR A 61 -7.35 11.95 0.62
C TYR A 61 -6.77 12.24 2.03
N THR A 62 -6.49 11.20 2.80
CA THR A 62 -5.95 11.35 4.16
C THR A 62 -4.49 11.85 4.15
N LEU A 63 -3.70 11.49 3.14
CA LEU A 63 -2.32 11.95 2.99
C LEU A 63 -2.25 13.46 2.67
N LEU A 64 -3.24 14.00 1.94
CA LEU A 64 -3.36 15.45 1.75
C LEU A 64 -3.63 16.17 3.07
N ASP A 65 -4.57 15.67 3.89
CA ASP A 65 -4.78 16.21 5.24
C ASP A 65 -3.49 16.15 6.08
N ILE A 66 -2.76 15.02 6.02
CA ILE A 66 -1.48 14.85 6.73
C ILE A 66 -0.48 15.92 6.30
N ASP A 67 -0.34 16.19 5.01
CA ASP A 67 0.56 17.23 4.50
C ASP A 67 0.22 18.61 5.08
N GLU A 68 -1.07 18.98 5.10
CA GLU A 68 -1.52 20.23 5.72
C GLU A 68 -1.20 20.30 7.22
N PHE A 69 -1.38 19.19 7.96
CA PHE A 69 -1.06 19.17 9.39
C PHE A 69 0.45 19.10 9.67
N LEU A 70 1.27 18.57 8.75
CA LEU A 70 2.73 18.63 8.83
C LEU A 70 3.21 20.08 8.74
N GLN A 71 2.64 20.88 7.83
CA GLN A 71 2.98 22.31 7.68
C GLN A 71 2.68 23.16 8.92
N HIS A 72 1.78 22.69 9.79
CA HIS A 72 1.41 23.35 11.05
C HIS A 72 1.97 22.65 12.29
N GLU A 73 2.87 21.68 12.12
CA GLU A 73 3.49 20.91 13.22
C GLU A 73 2.46 20.29 14.19
N ASN A 74 1.29 19.88 13.67
CA ASN A 74 0.25 19.23 14.49
C ASN A 74 0.48 17.72 14.57
N THR A 75 1.52 17.33 15.30
CA THR A 75 2.01 15.94 15.45
C THR A 75 0.89 14.96 15.81
N ASN A 76 0.06 15.30 16.81
CA ASN A 76 -1.01 14.43 17.28
C ASN A 76 -2.02 14.10 16.16
N ARG A 77 -2.35 15.10 15.33
CA ARG A 77 -3.27 14.90 14.21
C ARG A 77 -2.60 14.11 13.09
N VAL A 78 -1.34 14.41 12.76
CA VAL A 78 -0.53 13.66 11.78
C VAL A 78 -0.50 12.17 12.14
N VAL A 79 -0.13 11.82 13.38
CA VAL A 79 -0.04 10.42 13.84
C VAL A 79 -1.42 9.74 13.83
N THR A 80 -2.47 10.44 14.25
CA THR A 80 -3.85 9.91 14.21
C THR A 80 -4.28 9.56 12.78
N LEU A 81 -3.93 10.40 11.81
CA LEU A 81 -4.26 10.19 10.41
C LEU A 81 -3.39 9.11 9.77
N PHE A 82 -2.09 9.05 10.10
CA PHE A 82 -1.22 7.95 9.68
C PHE A 82 -1.75 6.60 10.14
N ARG A 83 -2.25 6.48 11.38
CA ARG A 83 -2.91 5.25 11.85
C ARG A 83 -4.05 4.81 10.93
N ARG A 84 -4.84 5.75 10.38
CA ARG A 84 -5.89 5.44 9.40
C ARG A 84 -5.28 4.95 8.08
N VAL A 85 -4.28 5.66 7.57
CA VAL A 85 -3.56 5.28 6.33
C VAL A 85 -2.97 3.88 6.46
N HIS A 86 -2.23 3.60 7.53
CA HIS A 86 -1.61 2.30 7.75
C HIS A 86 -2.63 1.18 7.94
N MET A 87 -3.79 1.47 8.54
CA MET A 87 -4.90 0.50 8.61
C MET A 87 -5.46 0.19 7.21
N ALA A 88 -5.69 1.21 6.38
CA ALA A 88 -6.14 1.03 5.01
C ALA A 88 -5.12 0.23 4.17
N GLN A 89 -3.82 0.52 4.29
CA GLN A 89 -2.77 -0.27 3.64
C GLN A 89 -2.77 -1.73 4.10
N ARG A 90 -2.93 -2.00 5.41
CA ARG A 90 -3.05 -3.37 5.92
C ARG A 90 -4.28 -4.10 5.38
N LEU A 91 -5.40 -3.41 5.21
CA LEU A 91 -6.60 -3.98 4.59
C LEU A 91 -6.35 -4.31 3.12
N MET A 92 -5.72 -3.41 2.36
CA MET A 92 -5.27 -3.67 0.98
C MET A 92 -4.35 -4.88 0.89
N ILE A 93 -3.38 -5.02 1.80
CA ILE A 93 -2.47 -6.18 1.83
C ILE A 93 -3.25 -7.47 2.10
N ARG A 94 -4.11 -7.48 3.13
CA ARG A 94 -4.82 -8.70 3.54
C ARG A 94 -5.83 -9.20 2.51
N GLN A 95 -6.49 -8.30 1.77
CA GLN A 95 -7.50 -8.71 0.79
C GLN A 95 -6.89 -9.40 -0.44
N VAL A 96 -5.61 -9.18 -0.75
CA VAL A 96 -4.91 -9.84 -1.88
C VAL A 96 -5.02 -11.36 -1.78
N ALA A 97 -5.00 -11.90 -0.56
CA ALA A 97 -5.14 -13.33 -0.30
C ALA A 97 -6.47 -13.93 -0.81
N LEU A 98 -7.51 -13.12 -1.01
CA LEU A 98 -8.77 -13.61 -1.61
C LEU A 98 -8.56 -14.07 -3.06
N LEU A 99 -7.70 -13.37 -3.82
CA LEU A 99 -7.38 -13.75 -5.20
C LEU A 99 -6.60 -15.08 -5.27
N GLU A 100 -5.99 -15.52 -4.18
CA GLU A 100 -5.29 -16.81 -4.12
C GLU A 100 -6.23 -18.01 -4.16
N THR A 101 -7.53 -17.82 -3.92
CA THR A 101 -8.54 -18.90 -4.02
C THR A 101 -8.93 -19.19 -5.47
N MET A 102 -8.55 -18.32 -6.40
CA MET A 102 -8.74 -18.50 -7.84
C MET A 102 -7.67 -19.43 -8.39
N SER A 103 -8.02 -20.41 -9.22
CA SER A 103 -6.98 -21.22 -9.88
C SER A 103 -6.31 -20.43 -11.00
N PRO A 104 -5.05 -20.76 -11.34
CA PRO A 104 -4.39 -20.22 -12.52
C PRO A 104 -5.21 -20.40 -13.81
N LYS A 105 -6.00 -21.48 -13.92
CA LYS A 105 -6.83 -21.77 -15.11
C LYS A 105 -7.98 -20.77 -15.25
N GLU A 106 -8.74 -20.53 -14.19
CA GLU A 106 -9.84 -19.55 -14.20
C GLU A 106 -9.30 -18.14 -14.47
N TYR A 107 -8.13 -17.80 -13.89
CA TYR A 107 -7.49 -16.53 -14.21
C TYR A 107 -7.15 -16.38 -15.70
N GLN A 108 -6.71 -17.45 -16.40
CA GLN A 108 -6.41 -17.35 -17.84
C GLN A 108 -7.67 -17.02 -18.67
N GLU A 109 -8.85 -17.40 -18.23
CA GLU A 109 -10.11 -17.03 -18.91
C GLU A 109 -10.44 -15.55 -18.71
N ILE A 110 -10.25 -15.03 -17.48
CA ILE A 110 -10.35 -13.58 -17.17
C ILE A 110 -9.31 -12.80 -17.99
N ARG A 111 -8.05 -13.25 -18.00
CA ARG A 111 -6.92 -12.60 -18.68
C ARG A 111 -7.18 -12.36 -20.17
N LYS A 112 -7.94 -13.23 -20.85
CA LYS A 112 -8.32 -13.06 -22.27
C LYS A 112 -9.21 -11.83 -22.50
N ARG A 113 -9.92 -11.35 -21.48
CA ARG A 113 -10.85 -10.21 -21.56
C ARG A 113 -10.26 -8.88 -21.10
N LEU A 114 -9.13 -8.92 -20.37
CA LEU A 114 -8.50 -7.71 -19.82
C LEU A 114 -7.91 -6.78 -20.89
N GLY A 115 -7.76 -7.22 -22.14
CA GLY A 115 -7.11 -6.46 -23.19
C GLY A 115 -5.68 -6.08 -22.77
N ASN A 116 -5.37 -4.79 -22.80
CA ASN A 116 -4.07 -4.25 -22.36
C ASN A 116 -4.06 -3.74 -20.91
N GLY A 117 -5.15 -3.93 -20.17
CA GLY A 117 -5.32 -3.39 -18.83
C GLY A 117 -4.25 -3.88 -17.87
N SER A 118 -3.62 -2.97 -17.12
CA SER A 118 -2.57 -3.29 -16.16
C SER A 118 -2.73 -2.48 -14.87
N GLY A 119 -2.31 -3.05 -13.73
CA GLY A 119 -2.21 -2.31 -12.47
C GLY A 119 -1.35 -1.03 -12.55
N GLN A 120 -0.44 -0.94 -13.53
CA GLN A 120 0.31 0.31 -13.81
C GLN A 120 -0.57 1.46 -14.32
N GLU A 121 -1.82 1.19 -14.68
CA GLU A 121 -2.83 2.16 -15.10
C GLU A 121 -3.79 2.56 -13.98
N SER A 122 -3.65 1.95 -12.80
CA SER A 122 -4.44 2.28 -11.62
C SER A 122 -4.29 3.78 -11.28
N PRO A 123 -5.38 4.56 -11.29
CA PRO A 123 -5.33 5.96 -10.90
C PRO A 123 -4.95 6.12 -9.43
N GLY A 124 -5.52 5.31 -8.53
CA GLY A 124 -5.18 5.35 -7.10
C GLY A 124 -3.70 5.09 -6.88
N PHE A 125 -3.15 4.03 -7.48
CA PHE A 125 -1.74 3.67 -7.32
C PHE A 125 -0.81 4.77 -7.84
N ARG A 126 -1.11 5.33 -9.02
CA ARG A 126 -0.33 6.43 -9.61
C ARG A 126 -0.29 7.67 -8.72
N VAL A 127 -1.42 8.02 -8.10
CA VAL A 127 -1.49 9.15 -7.17
C VAL A 127 -0.59 8.89 -5.96
N LEU A 128 -0.64 7.68 -5.36
CA LEU A 128 0.22 7.34 -4.22
C LEU A 128 1.71 7.39 -4.58
N LEU A 129 2.09 6.97 -5.78
CA LEU A 129 3.46 7.09 -6.27
C LEU A 129 3.95 8.54 -6.45
N THR A 130 3.06 9.53 -6.42
CA THR A 130 3.44 10.95 -6.51
C THR A 130 3.36 11.69 -5.18
N LEU A 131 2.51 11.24 -4.25
CA LEU A 131 2.25 11.94 -2.99
C LEU A 131 3.36 11.82 -1.95
N TYR A 132 4.21 10.79 -2.02
CA TYR A 132 5.27 10.62 -1.03
C TYR A 132 6.26 11.80 -1.02
N GLN A 133 6.56 12.39 -2.19
CA GLN A 133 7.58 13.43 -2.31
C GLN A 133 7.15 14.76 -1.66
N PRO A 134 5.95 15.32 -1.92
CA PRO A 134 5.47 16.49 -1.19
C PRO A 134 5.44 16.29 0.33
N ILE A 135 4.95 15.13 0.80
CA ILE A 135 4.85 14.81 2.22
C ILE A 135 6.24 14.76 2.86
N TRP A 136 7.22 14.16 2.18
CA TRP A 136 8.61 14.16 2.64
C TRP A 136 9.16 15.58 2.76
N ASN A 137 8.88 16.44 1.78
CA ASN A 137 9.33 17.82 1.80
C ASN A 137 8.71 18.59 2.97
N SER A 138 7.39 18.46 3.20
CA SER A 138 6.71 19.07 4.34
C SER A 138 7.26 18.58 5.68
N PHE A 139 7.54 17.29 5.81
CA PHE A 139 8.18 16.75 7.02
C PHE A 139 9.58 17.34 7.22
N LYS A 140 10.44 17.33 6.20
CA LYS A 140 11.81 17.87 6.32
C LYS A 140 11.81 19.35 6.66
N GLU A 141 11.02 20.15 5.94
CA GLU A 141 10.97 21.59 6.18
C GLU A 141 10.51 21.91 7.61
N ASN A 142 9.43 21.26 8.07
CA ASN A 142 8.78 21.65 9.31
C ASN A 142 9.38 20.95 10.53
N TYR A 143 9.62 19.64 10.49
CA TYR A 143 10.10 18.89 11.66
C TYR A 143 11.62 18.80 11.74
N LEU A 144 12.35 19.03 10.64
CA LEU A 144 13.82 18.94 10.63
C LEU A 144 14.50 20.30 10.47
N ASP A 145 14.42 20.89 9.28
CA ASP A 145 15.24 22.01 8.86
C ASP A 145 15.00 23.26 9.72
N LYS A 146 13.73 23.60 10.01
CA LYS A 146 13.36 24.72 10.89
C LYS A 146 13.94 24.63 12.30
N HIS A 147 14.16 23.41 12.80
CA HIS A 147 14.66 23.15 14.15
C HIS A 147 16.16 22.83 14.18
N GLY A 148 16.86 22.92 13.04
CA GLY A 148 18.28 22.55 12.95
C GLY A 148 18.53 21.05 13.20
N LEU A 149 17.51 20.23 12.97
CA LEU A 149 17.54 18.78 13.08
C LEU A 149 17.81 18.14 11.71
N ASN A 150 18.12 16.85 11.72
CA ASN A 150 18.18 15.99 10.54
C ASN A 150 17.90 14.56 10.98
N VAL A 151 17.79 13.64 10.01
CA VAL A 151 17.49 12.23 10.30
C VAL A 151 18.51 11.61 11.28
N LYS A 152 19.81 11.91 11.17
CA LYS A 152 20.80 11.40 12.12
C LYS A 152 20.56 11.91 13.55
N LYS A 153 20.22 13.19 13.71
CA LYS A 153 20.00 13.78 15.02
C LYS A 153 18.80 13.16 15.73
N ILE A 154 17.68 13.05 15.04
CA ILE A 154 16.43 12.55 15.65
C ILE A 154 16.48 11.05 15.96
N TYR A 155 17.36 10.27 15.32
CA TYR A 155 17.48 8.81 15.55
C TYR A 155 18.67 8.42 16.43
N ASP A 156 19.72 9.25 16.51
CA ASP A 156 20.99 8.87 17.13
C ASP A 156 21.55 9.99 18.02
N SER A 157 22.20 11.01 17.44
CA SER A 157 23.06 11.91 18.22
C SER A 157 22.32 12.83 19.20
N GLU A 158 21.02 13.07 18.97
CA GLU A 158 20.16 13.91 19.81
C GLU A 158 18.83 13.19 20.10
N TYR A 159 18.81 11.85 20.04
CA TYR A 159 17.59 11.07 20.20
C TYR A 159 16.88 11.37 21.53
N SER A 160 15.62 11.77 21.44
CA SER A 160 14.78 12.07 22.61
C SER A 160 13.36 11.53 22.50
N HIS A 161 13.06 10.76 21.44
CA HIS A 161 11.71 10.30 21.13
C HIS A 161 10.70 11.45 20.96
N ASP A 162 11.15 12.53 20.31
CA ASP A 162 10.36 13.73 20.07
C ASP A 162 9.36 13.57 18.91
N ASP A 163 8.61 14.65 18.67
CA ASP A 163 7.61 14.73 17.61
C ASP A 163 8.18 14.41 16.23
N ALA A 164 9.40 14.89 15.91
CA ALA A 164 10.06 14.63 14.63
C ALA A 164 10.37 13.14 14.46
N TYR A 165 10.87 12.48 15.50
CA TYR A 165 11.09 11.04 15.51
C TYR A 165 9.77 10.26 15.30
N VAL A 166 8.71 10.60 16.04
CA VAL A 166 7.43 9.88 15.95
C VAL A 166 6.81 9.99 14.55
N VAL A 167 6.87 11.18 13.93
CA VAL A 167 6.42 11.37 12.55
C VAL A 167 7.31 10.61 11.56
N ALA A 168 8.62 10.59 11.76
CA ALA A 168 9.54 9.82 10.94
C ALA A 168 9.22 8.31 10.98
N GLU A 169 8.89 7.76 12.14
CA GLU A 169 8.45 6.36 12.26
C GLU A 169 7.13 6.09 11.53
N ALA A 170 6.18 7.03 11.59
CA ALA A 170 4.92 6.89 10.84
C ALA A 170 5.14 6.90 9.32
N LEU A 171 6.09 7.70 8.82
CA LEU A 171 6.50 7.72 7.42
C LEU A 171 7.22 6.42 7.02
N ALA A 172 8.11 5.92 7.87
CA ALA A 172 8.80 4.65 7.65
C ALA A 172 7.79 3.48 7.58
N GLU A 173 6.79 3.44 8.47
CA GLU A 173 5.72 2.43 8.43
C GLU A 173 4.87 2.53 7.16
N PHE A 174 4.60 3.75 6.67
CA PHE A 174 3.88 3.93 5.40
C PHE A 174 4.63 3.32 4.21
N ASP A 175 5.93 3.58 4.10
CA ASP A 175 6.79 3.01 3.05
C ASP A 175 6.90 1.48 3.21
N GLU A 176 7.12 0.99 4.43
CA GLU A 176 7.19 -0.44 4.74
C GLU A 176 5.93 -1.19 4.30
N LEU A 177 4.74 -0.67 4.63
CA LEU A 177 3.46 -1.27 4.24
C LEU A 177 3.26 -1.22 2.72
N PHE A 178 3.74 -0.16 2.06
CA PHE A 178 3.68 -0.10 0.59
C PHE A 178 4.58 -1.17 -0.06
N GLN A 179 5.77 -1.40 0.48
CA GLN A 179 6.64 -2.50 0.00
C GLN A 179 6.04 -3.87 0.29
N LYS A 180 5.42 -4.08 1.46
CA LYS A 180 4.69 -5.32 1.78
C LYS A 180 3.57 -5.58 0.78
N PHE A 181 2.78 -4.56 0.44
CA PHE A 181 1.77 -4.68 -0.61
C PHE A 181 2.36 -5.10 -1.96
N ARG A 182 3.45 -4.44 -2.41
CA ARG A 182 4.14 -4.82 -3.65
C ARG A 182 4.63 -6.27 -3.63
N TYR A 183 5.18 -6.71 -2.51
CA TYR A 183 5.66 -8.07 -2.34
C TYR A 183 4.53 -9.10 -2.41
N GLU A 184 3.44 -8.91 -1.66
CA GLU A 184 2.29 -9.83 -1.70
C GLU A 184 1.66 -9.89 -3.10
N HIS A 185 1.51 -8.73 -3.75
CA HIS A 185 1.03 -8.67 -5.13
C HIS A 185 1.98 -9.41 -6.11
N MET A 186 3.30 -9.32 -5.92
CA MET A 186 4.27 -10.07 -6.70
C MET A 186 4.13 -11.58 -6.48
N GLN A 187 3.95 -12.03 -5.23
CA GLN A 187 3.72 -13.45 -4.93
C GLN A 187 2.43 -13.96 -5.57
N LEU A 188 1.35 -13.16 -5.52
CA LEU A 188 0.11 -13.45 -6.22
C LEU A 188 0.33 -13.62 -7.73
N ILE A 189 1.07 -12.72 -8.37
CA ILE A 189 1.40 -12.83 -9.79
C ILE A 189 2.18 -14.12 -10.07
N HIS A 190 3.19 -14.42 -9.25
CA HIS A 190 4.02 -15.60 -9.42
C HIS A 190 3.19 -16.88 -9.39
N ARG A 191 2.30 -17.05 -8.40
CA ARG A 191 1.44 -18.24 -8.32
C ARG A 191 0.37 -18.30 -9.42
N THR A 192 -0.05 -17.15 -9.96
CA THR A 192 -1.18 -17.07 -10.90
C THR A 192 -0.72 -17.23 -12.35
N ILE A 193 0.37 -16.60 -12.76
CA ILE A 193 0.88 -16.62 -14.14
C ILE A 193 2.34 -17.06 -14.30
N GLY A 194 3.11 -17.15 -13.22
CA GLY A 194 4.54 -17.48 -13.26
C GLY A 194 5.43 -16.29 -13.64
N PHE A 195 6.68 -16.28 -13.16
CA PHE A 195 7.62 -15.18 -13.44
C PHE A 195 8.08 -15.11 -14.89
N GLY A 196 8.27 -16.25 -15.56
CA GLY A 196 8.67 -16.27 -16.98
C GLY A 196 7.57 -15.85 -17.97
N SER A 197 6.45 -15.31 -17.48
CA SER A 197 5.34 -14.86 -18.33
C SER A 197 5.48 -13.37 -18.65
N ASN A 198 4.91 -12.96 -19.79
CA ASN A 198 4.79 -11.55 -20.13
C ASN A 198 3.50 -10.97 -19.55
N SER A 199 3.58 -9.74 -19.04
CA SER A 199 2.41 -8.91 -18.76
C SER A 199 1.56 -8.70 -20.02
N LEU A 200 0.34 -8.19 -19.85
CA LEU A 200 -0.57 -7.88 -20.95
C LEU A 200 0.00 -6.85 -21.95
N LYS A 201 1.03 -6.09 -21.55
CA LYS A 201 1.76 -5.14 -22.42
C LYS A 201 3.06 -5.71 -22.99
N GLY A 202 3.27 -7.02 -22.90
CA GLY A 202 4.47 -7.68 -23.41
C GLY A 202 5.74 -7.42 -22.58
N ARG A 203 5.61 -6.77 -21.41
CA ARG A 203 6.72 -6.52 -20.51
C ARG A 203 6.98 -7.73 -19.60
N PRO A 204 8.24 -8.12 -19.39
CA PRO A 204 8.58 -9.16 -18.43
C PRO A 204 8.09 -8.80 -17.03
N VAL A 205 7.60 -9.79 -16.28
CA VAL A 205 7.10 -9.59 -14.90
C VAL A 205 8.24 -9.14 -13.97
N GLU A 206 9.48 -9.45 -14.31
CA GLU A 206 10.71 -9.06 -13.63
C GLU A 206 10.86 -7.53 -13.47
N ILE A 207 10.21 -6.72 -14.32
CA ILE A 207 10.18 -5.26 -14.15
C ILE A 207 9.48 -4.85 -12.83
N LEU A 208 8.59 -5.69 -12.30
CA LEU A 208 7.98 -5.45 -10.99
C LEU A 208 8.99 -5.56 -9.84
N GLU A 209 10.09 -6.31 -10.02
CA GLU A 209 11.17 -6.41 -9.03
C GLU A 209 11.93 -5.08 -8.87
N GLU A 210 12.05 -4.28 -9.93
CA GLU A 210 12.66 -2.95 -9.86
C GLU A 210 11.85 -2.04 -8.93
N GLY A 211 10.52 -2.12 -9.03
CA GLY A 211 9.61 -1.39 -8.16
C GLY A 211 9.82 -1.69 -6.68
N MET A 212 10.13 -2.95 -6.32
CA MET A 212 10.38 -3.34 -4.92
C MET A 212 11.64 -2.74 -4.31
N ARG A 213 12.57 -2.25 -5.15
CA ARG A 213 13.81 -1.62 -4.66
C ARG A 213 13.64 -0.15 -4.33
N HIS A 214 12.57 0.48 -4.83
CA HIS A 214 12.33 1.90 -4.64
C HIS A 214 11.67 2.16 -3.28
N LYS A 215 12.46 2.74 -2.37
CA LYS A 215 12.01 3.29 -1.09
C LYS A 215 11.57 4.74 -1.29
N PHE A 216 10.41 5.11 -0.73
CA PHE A 216 9.94 6.48 -0.79
C PHE A 216 10.77 7.43 0.08
N TYR A 217 11.24 6.94 1.23
CA TYR A 217 12.00 7.75 2.20
C TYR A 217 13.36 7.09 2.48
N PRO A 218 14.30 7.08 1.51
CA PRO A 218 15.56 6.34 1.62
C PRO A 218 16.40 6.75 2.84
N GLU A 219 16.43 8.04 3.18
CA GLU A 219 17.16 8.58 4.34
C GLU A 219 16.74 7.91 5.65
N LEU A 220 15.44 7.61 5.81
CA LEU A 220 14.92 6.89 6.97
C LEU A 220 15.44 5.45 7.00
N TRP A 221 15.57 4.76 5.87
CA TRP A 221 16.08 3.39 5.89
C TRP A 221 17.60 3.33 6.09
N GLU A 222 18.33 4.26 5.50
CA GLU A 222 19.79 4.30 5.52
C GLU A 222 20.35 4.61 6.91
N ILE A 223 19.68 5.47 7.70
CA ILE A 223 20.16 5.81 9.04
C ILE A 223 20.30 4.59 9.96
N ARG A 224 19.43 3.57 9.80
CA ARG A 224 19.52 2.33 10.58
C ARG A 224 20.84 1.59 10.33
N SER A 225 21.30 1.54 9.08
CA SER A 225 22.61 0.95 8.74
C SER A 225 23.74 1.78 9.34
N HIS A 226 23.72 3.10 9.15
CA HIS A 226 24.76 3.99 9.68
C HIS A 226 24.90 3.92 11.20
N MET A 227 23.79 3.86 11.93
CA MET A 227 23.79 3.69 13.39
C MET A 227 24.38 2.35 13.80
N THR A 228 23.95 1.27 13.14
CA THR A 228 24.42 -0.08 13.44
C THR A 228 25.93 -0.21 13.19
N ASP A 229 26.43 0.33 12.09
CA ASP A 229 27.85 0.33 11.74
C ASP A 229 28.67 1.17 12.73
N ALA A 230 28.18 2.34 13.13
CA ALA A 230 28.84 3.21 14.09
C ALA A 230 28.96 2.55 15.48
N TRP A 231 27.88 1.96 15.99
CA TRP A 231 27.92 1.21 17.25
C TRP A 231 28.73 -0.08 17.14
N GLY A 232 28.73 -0.74 15.98
CA GLY A 232 29.52 -1.93 15.71
C GLY A 232 31.03 -1.65 15.73
N ALA A 233 31.45 -0.47 15.27
CA ALA A 233 32.85 -0.06 15.31
C ALA A 233 33.43 0.02 16.73
N GLU A 234 32.60 0.28 17.76
CA GLU A 234 33.04 0.33 19.17
C GLU A 234 33.48 -1.04 19.71
N TYR A 235 32.95 -2.14 19.15
CA TYR A 235 33.20 -3.51 19.66
C TYR A 235 33.91 -4.41 18.63
N GLY A 236 34.35 -3.86 17.49
CA GLY A 236 34.95 -4.57 16.37
C GLY A 236 33.94 -5.36 15.51
N MET A 237 34.33 -5.73 14.28
CA MET A 237 33.43 -6.41 13.31
C MET A 237 32.92 -7.78 13.75
N LYS A 238 33.57 -8.42 14.73
CA LYS A 238 33.18 -9.72 15.26
C LYS A 238 33.37 -9.73 16.77
N ARG A 239 32.26 -9.88 17.50
CA ARG A 239 32.28 -10.08 18.96
C ARG A 239 32.64 -11.52 19.30
N ASP A 240 33.24 -11.72 20.47
CA ASP A 240 33.46 -13.05 21.02
C ASP A 240 32.12 -13.77 21.28
N SER A 241 32.14 -15.10 21.15
CA SER A 241 30.97 -15.92 21.44
C SER A 241 30.61 -15.84 22.92
N LEU A 242 29.32 -15.68 23.24
CA LEU A 242 28.80 -15.68 24.62
C LEU A 242 28.95 -17.03 25.34
N GLY A 243 29.42 -18.09 24.65
CA GLY A 243 29.53 -19.46 25.15
C GLY A 243 30.56 -19.71 26.27
N GLY A 244 31.21 -18.67 26.81
CA GLY A 244 32.11 -18.75 27.96
C GLY A 244 31.55 -18.19 29.27
N LEU A 245 30.30 -17.71 29.28
CA LEU A 245 29.68 -17.00 30.42
C LEU A 245 28.47 -17.74 31.04
N HIS A 246 28.41 -19.07 30.90
CA HIS A 246 27.44 -19.91 31.61
C HIS A 246 28.12 -21.09 32.30
#